data_AF-A0A2R7K5M0-F1
#
_entry.id   AF-A0A2R7K5M0-F1
#
_cell.length_a   1.000
_cell.length_b   1.000
_cell.length_c   1.000
_cell.angle_alpha   90.00
_cell.angle_beta   90.00
_cell.angle_gamma   90.00
#
_symmetry.space_group_name_H-M   'P 1'
#
loop_
_entity.id
_entity.type
_entity.pdbx_description
1 polymer ?
#
loop_
_entity_poly.entity_id
_entity_poly.type
_entity_poly.pdbx_seq_one_letter_code
_entity_poly.pdbx_strand_id
1 'polypeptide(L)'
;MINTKRLKESYIMSYLSMYSNDPKLNVWHLSILTAILRLGYRQGQRRRIKVSRSKIMELSHVNTLPTYHKYFKQLQDLGYIKYTPSYHPGYKSEVKLCKRRLSQNI
;
A
#
# COMPACT_ATOMS: atom_id res chain seq x y z
N MET A 1 -21.94 16.34 10.31
CA MET A 1 -20.49 16.48 10.05
C MET A 1 -19.79 15.21 10.56
N ILE A 2 -19.26 14.36 9.68
CA ILE A 2 -18.65 13.09 10.10
C ILE A 2 -17.26 13.39 10.69
N ASN A 3 -17.14 13.29 12.00
CA ASN A 3 -15.87 13.35 12.73
C ASN A 3 -15.03 12.10 12.38
N THR A 4 -14.36 12.16 11.24
CA THR A 4 -13.40 11.13 10.84
C THR A 4 -12.15 11.39 11.66
N LYS A 5 -11.87 10.56 12.67
CA LYS A 5 -10.58 10.54 13.39
C LYS A 5 -9.46 10.46 12.34
N ARG A 6 -8.90 11.62 11.94
CA ARG A 6 -7.82 11.66 10.96
C ARG A 6 -6.64 10.91 11.54
N LEU A 7 -6.03 10.05 10.74
CA LEU A 7 -4.79 9.41 11.13
C LEU A 7 -3.74 10.48 11.38
N LYS A 8 -2.95 10.33 12.44
CA LYS A 8 -1.86 11.27 12.73
C LYS A 8 -0.87 11.24 11.56
N GLU A 9 -0.45 12.39 11.08
CA GLU A 9 0.51 12.53 9.97
C GLU A 9 1.85 11.87 10.28
N SER A 10 2.25 11.84 11.56
CA SER A 10 3.43 11.11 12.04
C SER A 10 3.44 9.62 11.66
N TYR A 11 2.26 9.00 11.52
CA TYR A 11 2.14 7.63 11.04
C TYR A 11 2.60 7.49 9.59
N ILE A 12 2.18 8.42 8.74
CA ILE A 12 2.53 8.44 7.31
C ILE A 12 4.03 8.69 7.17
N MET A 13 4.55 9.69 7.89
CA MET A 13 5.99 10.00 7.88
C MET A 13 6.85 8.81 8.33
N SER A 14 6.41 8.03 9.32
CA SER A 14 7.13 6.84 9.76
C SER A 14 7.25 5.78 8.66
N TYR A 15 6.22 5.54 7.85
CA TYR A 15 6.32 4.60 6.72
C TYR A 15 7.14 5.18 5.58
N LEU A 16 6.95 6.46 5.25
CA LEU A 16 7.72 7.10 4.19
C LEU A 16 9.21 7.05 4.49
N SER A 17 9.63 7.40 5.71
CA SER A 17 11.04 7.28 6.13
C SER A 17 11.59 5.85 5.98
N MET A 18 10.82 4.84 6.36
CA MET A 18 11.20 3.44 6.17
C MET A 18 11.36 3.07 4.69
N TYR A 19 10.48 3.55 3.83
CA TYR A 19 10.53 3.27 2.39
C TYR A 19 11.69 3.98 1.70
N SER A 20 11.91 5.26 2.02
CA SER A 20 12.98 6.07 1.42
C SER A 20 14.38 5.53 1.72
N ASN A 21 14.54 4.82 2.84
CA ASN A 21 15.83 4.29 3.28
C ASN A 21 16.12 2.85 2.79
N ASP A 22 15.18 2.15 2.14
CA ASP A 22 15.44 0.80 1.61
C ASP A 22 15.87 0.87 0.13
N PRO A 23 17.13 0.54 -0.21
CA PRO A 23 17.64 0.62 -1.58
C PRO A 23 17.04 -0.41 -2.53
N LYS A 24 16.29 -1.41 -2.03
CA LYS A 24 15.57 -2.38 -2.88
C LYS A 24 14.24 -1.83 -3.41
N LEU A 25 13.79 -0.68 -2.91
CA LEU A 25 12.62 0.01 -3.42
C LEU A 25 13.04 0.99 -4.53
N ASN A 26 12.30 0.97 -5.64
CA ASN A 26 12.50 1.88 -6.76
C ASN A 26 11.29 2.81 -6.86
N VAL A 27 11.29 3.74 -7.82
CA VAL A 27 10.21 4.72 -7.99
C VAL A 27 8.82 4.09 -8.13
N TRP A 28 8.70 2.95 -8.80
CA TRP A 28 7.42 2.24 -8.96
C TRP A 28 6.92 1.65 -7.65
N HIS A 29 7.82 1.05 -6.87
CA HIS A 29 7.52 0.56 -5.52
C HIS A 29 7.03 1.70 -4.63
N LEU A 30 7.79 2.80 -4.58
CA LEU A 30 7.49 3.98 -3.76
C LEU A 30 6.13 4.59 -4.15
N SER A 31 5.84 4.68 -5.44
CA SER A 31 4.57 5.23 -5.92
C SER A 31 3.37 4.37 -5.50
N ILE A 32 3.45 3.04 -5.67
CA ILE A 32 2.39 2.12 -5.25
C ILE A 32 2.21 2.15 -3.72
N LEU A 33 3.30 2.13 -2.95
CA LEU A 33 3.24 2.19 -1.48
C LEU A 33 2.63 3.50 -0.99
N THR A 34 2.97 4.62 -1.63
CA THR A 34 2.42 5.95 -1.30
C THR A 34 0.92 6.01 -1.62
N ALA A 35 0.48 5.45 -2.75
CA ALA A 35 -0.93 5.33 -3.08
C ALA A 35 -1.71 4.52 -2.02
N ILE A 36 -1.16 3.39 -1.57
CA ILE A 36 -1.77 2.56 -0.51
C ILE A 36 -1.81 3.33 0.82
N LEU A 37 -0.73 4.02 1.21
CA LEU A 37 -0.71 4.86 2.42
C LEU A 37 -1.77 5.97 2.36
N ARG A 38 -1.89 6.65 1.22
CA ARG A 38 -2.90 7.69 1.00
C ARG A 38 -4.33 7.13 1.14
N LEU A 39 -4.57 5.92 0.63
CA LEU A 39 -5.85 5.24 0.81
C LEU A 39 -6.12 4.92 2.28
N GLY A 40 -5.13 4.40 3.02
CA GLY A 40 -5.25 4.15 4.45
C GLY A 40 -5.54 5.42 5.26
N TYR A 41 -4.81 6.50 4.97
CA TYR A 41 -5.02 7.83 5.57
C TYR A 41 -6.47 8.30 5.42
N ARG A 42 -7.00 8.27 4.19
CA ARG A 42 -8.39 8.67 3.89
C ARG A 42 -9.44 7.77 4.55
N GLN A 43 -9.12 6.50 4.77
CA GLN A 43 -10.02 5.53 5.40
C GLN A 43 -9.94 5.56 6.95
N GLY A 44 -9.01 6.30 7.54
CA GLY A 44 -8.71 6.20 8.97
C GLY A 44 -8.07 4.85 9.35
N GLN A 45 -7.61 4.07 8.37
CA GLN A 45 -7.08 2.72 8.55
C GLN A 45 -5.56 2.70 8.51
N ARG A 46 -4.94 2.22 9.60
CA ARG A 46 -3.47 2.14 9.68
C ARG A 46 -2.93 0.99 8.85
N ARG A 47 -3.35 -0.23 9.18
CA ARG A 47 -2.70 -1.45 8.69
C ARG A 47 -3.47 -2.16 7.59
N ARG A 48 -4.78 -2.36 7.76
CA ARG A 48 -5.63 -3.08 6.79
C ARG A 48 -6.44 -2.07 5.99
N ILE A 49 -6.16 -2.00 4.70
CA ILE A 49 -6.64 -0.92 3.85
C ILE A 49 -7.49 -1.56 2.75
N LYS A 50 -8.71 -1.08 2.59
CA LYS A 50 -9.57 -1.50 1.49
C LYS A 50 -9.07 -0.85 0.21
N VAL A 51 -8.85 -1.64 -0.84
CA VAL A 51 -8.26 -1.19 -2.09
C VAL A 51 -9.03 -1.69 -3.30
N SER A 52 -8.84 -1.03 -4.44
CA SER A 52 -9.09 -1.60 -5.76
C SER A 52 -7.84 -1.37 -6.62
N ARG A 53 -7.59 -2.27 -7.57
CA ARG A 53 -6.49 -2.12 -8.53
C ARG A 53 -6.55 -0.77 -9.24
N SER A 54 -7.72 -0.41 -9.78
CA SER A 54 -7.93 0.84 -10.50
C SER A 54 -7.57 2.07 -9.67
N LYS A 55 -7.95 2.09 -8.38
CA LYS A 55 -7.64 3.22 -7.50
C LYS A 55 -6.16 3.29 -7.15
N ILE A 56 -5.48 2.15 -6.97
CA ILE A 56 -4.03 2.13 -6.76
C ILE A 56 -3.33 2.65 -8.02
N MET A 57 -3.69 2.15 -9.20
CA MET A 57 -3.10 2.59 -10.48
C MET A 57 -3.25 4.09 -10.68
N GLU A 58 -4.47 4.62 -10.51
CA GLU A 58 -4.76 6.06 -10.61
C GLU A 58 -3.89 6.88 -9.64
N LEU A 59 -3.84 6.50 -8.36
CA LEU A 59 -3.12 7.26 -7.33
C LEU A 59 -1.60 7.11 -7.40
N SER A 60 -1.10 6.05 -8.04
CA SER A 60 0.34 5.78 -8.21
C SER A 60 0.85 6.19 -9.59
N HIS A 61 -0.01 6.72 -10.47
CA HIS A 61 0.33 7.05 -11.85
C HIS A 61 0.93 5.85 -12.63
N VAL A 62 0.59 4.62 -12.23
CA VAL A 62 0.98 3.40 -12.95
C VAL A 62 -0.09 3.10 -13.99
N ASN A 63 0.19 3.45 -15.24
CA ASN A 63 -0.82 3.44 -16.29
C ASN A 63 -0.97 2.11 -17.04
N THR A 64 -0.08 1.14 -16.81
CA THR A 64 -0.13 -0.16 -17.50
C THR A 64 -0.32 -1.31 -16.52
N LEU A 65 -1.15 -2.28 -16.92
CA LEU A 65 -1.40 -3.49 -16.13
C LEU A 65 -0.12 -4.30 -15.86
N PRO A 66 0.78 -4.54 -16.84
CA PRO A 66 2.00 -5.31 -16.59
C PRO A 66 2.90 -4.66 -15.54
N THR A 67 3.11 -3.35 -15.63
CA THR A 67 3.91 -2.59 -14.66
C THR A 67 3.30 -2.66 -13.27
N TYR A 68 1.98 -2.48 -13.15
CA TYR A 68 1.28 -2.62 -11.88
C TYR A 68 1.47 -4.01 -11.29
N HIS A 69 1.19 -5.06 -12.05
CA HIS A 69 1.25 -6.44 -11.54
C HIS A 69 2.67 -6.84 -11.14
N LYS A 70 3.69 -6.47 -11.94
CA LYS A 70 5.10 -6.70 -11.61
C LYS A 70 5.48 -6.11 -10.26
N TYR A 71 5.30 -4.80 -10.08
CA TYR A 71 5.78 -4.12 -8.88
C TYR A 71 4.89 -4.37 -7.66
N PHE A 72 3.58 -4.58 -7.85
CA PHE A 72 2.70 -5.00 -6.76
C PHE A 72 3.06 -6.40 -6.23
N LYS A 73 3.46 -7.33 -7.12
CA LYS A 73 3.97 -8.65 -6.72
C LYS A 73 5.31 -8.53 -6.00
N GLN A 74 6.26 -7.73 -6.52
CA GLN A 74 7.54 -7.49 -5.86
C GLN A 74 7.36 -6.91 -4.44
N LEU A 75 6.40 -6.00 -4.21
CA LEU A 75 6.10 -5.51 -2.85
C LEU A 75 5.60 -6.60 -1.90
N GLN A 76 4.90 -7.63 -2.40
CA GLN A 76 4.50 -8.79 -1.61
C GLN A 76 5.70 -9.67 -1.28
N ASP A 77 6.56 -9.92 -2.27
CA ASP A 77 7.74 -10.78 -2.13
C ASP A 77 8.80 -10.15 -1.22
N LEU A 78 8.99 -8.83 -1.32
CA LEU A 78 9.80 -8.04 -0.39
C LEU A 78 9.18 -7.98 1.02
N GLY A 79 7.88 -8.24 1.13
CA GLY A 79 7.14 -8.32 2.39
C GLY A 79 6.68 -6.98 2.94
N TYR A 80 6.52 -5.97 2.09
CA TYR A 80 5.93 -4.68 2.47
C TYR A 80 4.41 -4.74 2.56
N ILE A 81 3.79 -5.59 1.74
CA ILE A 81 2.35 -5.74 1.69
C ILE A 81 1.94 -7.22 1.74
N LYS A 82 0.78 -7.49 2.32
CA LYS A 82 0.04 -8.74 2.11
C LYS A 82 -1.29 -8.39 1.45
N TYR A 83 -1.58 -9.02 0.31
CA TYR A 83 -2.81 -8.80 -0.43
C TYR A 83 -3.82 -9.90 -0.14
N THR A 84 -5.06 -9.53 0.17
CA THR A 84 -6.19 -10.45 0.30
C THR A 84 -7.25 -10.04 -0.71
N PRO A 85 -7.40 -10.75 -1.84
CA PRO A 85 -8.41 -10.43 -2.83
C PRO A 85 -9.82 -10.65 -2.28
N SER A 86 -10.78 -9.87 -2.76
CA SER A 86 -12.20 -10.12 -2.58
C SER A 86 -12.89 -10.02 -3.94
N TYR A 87 -13.71 -11.01 -4.27
CA TYR A 87 -14.46 -11.10 -5.53
C TYR A 87 -15.95 -10.77 -5.35
N HIS A 88 -16.40 -10.56 -4.12
CA HIS A 88 -17.79 -10.26 -3.83
C HIS A 88 -18.06 -8.75 -3.99
N PRO A 89 -19.13 -8.32 -4.68
CA PRO A 89 -19.41 -6.91 -4.96
C PRO A 89 -19.48 -6.01 -3.71
N GLY A 90 -19.93 -6.57 -2.57
CA GLY A 90 -20.00 -5.87 -1.29
C GLY A 90 -18.66 -5.75 -0.52
N TYR A 91 -17.64 -6.53 -0.89
CA TYR A 91 -16.37 -6.61 -0.18
C TYR A 91 -15.21 -6.16 -1.08
N LYS A 92 -14.46 -5.15 -0.65
CA LYS A 92 -13.25 -4.68 -1.35
C LYS A 92 -12.06 -5.55 -0.98
N SER A 93 -11.15 -5.80 -1.92
CA SER A 93 -9.86 -6.43 -1.60
C SER A 93 -9.13 -5.62 -0.53
N GLU A 94 -8.31 -6.30 0.26
CA GLU A 94 -7.53 -5.68 1.32
C GLU A 94 -6.03 -5.75 1.04
N VAL A 95 -5.33 -4.69 1.44
CA VAL A 95 -3.87 -4.69 1.58
C VAL A 95 -3.53 -4.46 3.05
N LYS A 96 -2.67 -5.33 3.60
CA LYS A 96 -2.04 -5.12 4.91
C LYS A 96 -0.63 -4.56 4.74
N LEU A 97 -0.37 -3.36 5.24
CA LEU A 97 0.98 -2.79 5.34
C LEU A 97 1.80 -3.49 6.43
N CYS A 98 3.04 -3.85 6.10
CA CYS A 98 3.99 -4.49 7.01
C CYS A 98 5.14 -3.53 7.34
N LYS A 99 5.54 -3.47 8.61
CA LYS A 99 6.68 -2.68 9.08
C LYS A 99 8.02 -3.42 9.03
N ARG A 100 8.00 -4.74 8.83
CA ARG A 100 9.18 -5.59 8.77
C ARG A 100 9.07 -6.42 7.50
N ARG A 101 10.16 -6.48 6.74
CA ARG A 101 10.26 -7.34 5.56
C ARG A 101 10.03 -8.79 5.98
N LEU A 102 9.11 -9.47 5.31
CA LEU A 102 8.85 -10.91 5.54
C LEU A 102 10.04 -11.77 5.12
N SER A 103 10.91 -11.26 4.23
CA SER A 103 12.11 -11.92 3.72
C SER A 103 13.32 -11.92 4.68
N GLN A 104 13.13 -11.60 5.96
CA GLN A 104 14.18 -11.61 7.00
C GLN A 104 14.03 -12.77 8.01
N ASN A 105 13.28 -13.82 7.66
CA ASN A 105 13.01 -14.98 8.52
C ASN A 105 13.19 -16.33 7.78
N ILE A 106 14.10 -16.40 6.80
CA ILE A 106 14.65 -17.66 6.27
C ILE A 106 16.16 -17.52 6.31
#